data_AF-A0A059ZEY1-F1
#
_entry.id   AF-A0A059ZEY1-F1
#
_cell.length_a   1.000
_cell.length_b   1.000
_cell.length_c   1.000
_cell.angle_alpha   90.00
_cell.angle_beta   90.00
_cell.angle_gamma   90.00
#
_symmetry.space_group_name_H-M   'P 1'
#
loop_
_entity.id
_entity.type
_entity.pdbx_description
1 polymer ?
#
loop_
_entity_poly.entity_id
_entity_poly.type
_entity_poly.pdbx_seq_one_letter_code
_entity_poly.pdbx_strand_id
1 'polypeptide(L)'
;MSKPDNVFQQTGKHIKTGNLTFLTTQVAQWQRLTKIIQPLLPQPEQWQVVCYQNGSLIITGENQAMISQLSYLQSQYVSKLSQLEGLKDLQRIQVRLRNKTIPVTTSSEPSKSIPPETQEMLRSAADFVSDPKLSQALLRLASNKK
;
A
#
# COMPACT_ATOMS: atom_id res chain seq x y z
N MET A 1 25.88 -16.12 -33.53
CA MET A 1 25.40 -16.37 -32.15
C MET A 1 25.06 -15.02 -31.53
N SER A 2 23.81 -14.57 -31.68
CA SER A 2 23.39 -13.22 -31.28
C SER A 2 22.81 -13.24 -29.87
N LYS A 3 23.31 -12.35 -29.01
CA LYS A 3 22.90 -12.19 -27.62
C LYS A 3 21.45 -11.68 -27.54
N PRO A 4 20.66 -12.08 -26.52
CA PRO A 4 19.28 -11.61 -26.39
C PRO A 4 19.25 -10.15 -25.95
N ASP A 5 18.39 -9.38 -26.62
CA ASP A 5 18.09 -7.98 -26.34
C ASP A 5 17.36 -7.88 -24.99
N ASN A 6 17.85 -6.99 -24.12
CA ASN A 6 17.26 -6.73 -22.81
C ASN A 6 15.91 -6.00 -23.00
N VAL A 7 14.80 -6.73 -22.85
CA VAL A 7 13.41 -6.24 -22.85
C VAL A 7 13.06 -5.31 -21.67
N PHE A 8 14.03 -4.96 -20.82
CA PHE A 8 13.86 -4.01 -19.70
C PHE A 8 14.28 -2.58 -20.04
N GLN A 9 14.34 -2.21 -21.32
CA GLN A 9 14.51 -0.81 -21.70
C GLN A 9 13.27 -0.01 -21.26
N GLN A 10 13.43 0.69 -20.14
CA GLN A 10 12.49 1.65 -19.57
C GLN A 10 12.28 2.82 -20.57
N THR A 11 11.44 2.59 -21.57
CA THR A 11 10.84 3.63 -22.40
C THR A 11 9.54 4.11 -21.77
N GLY A 12 9.64 4.60 -20.54
CA GLY A 12 8.57 5.28 -19.83
C GLY A 12 9.07 6.65 -19.45
N LYS A 13 8.58 7.68 -20.14
CA LYS A 13 8.84 9.11 -19.87
C LYS A 13 8.88 9.34 -18.36
N HIS A 14 10.02 9.81 -17.88
CA HIS A 14 10.24 10.16 -16.49
C HIS A 14 9.35 11.35 -16.13
N ILE A 15 8.09 11.10 -15.78
CA ILE A 15 7.21 12.12 -15.19
C ILE A 15 7.69 12.32 -13.75
N LYS A 16 8.73 13.14 -13.60
CA LYS A 16 9.19 13.65 -12.31
C LYS A 16 8.16 14.64 -11.78
N THR A 17 7.01 14.16 -11.32
CA THR A 17 6.11 14.94 -10.48
C THR A 17 6.25 14.40 -9.07
N GLY A 18 6.34 15.28 -8.06
CA GLY A 18 6.32 14.90 -6.64
C GLY A 18 5.16 13.94 -6.35
N ASN A 19 5.49 12.65 -6.29
CA ASN A 19 4.55 11.54 -6.50
C ASN A 19 3.53 11.43 -5.35
N LEU A 20 3.92 11.88 -4.15
CA LEU A 20 3.10 11.84 -2.96
C LEU A 20 1.86 12.74 -3.07
N THR A 21 1.99 13.97 -3.57
CA THR A 21 0.87 14.93 -3.72
C THR A 21 -0.20 14.44 -4.69
N PHE A 22 0.21 13.71 -5.73
CA PHE A 22 -0.71 13.11 -6.68
C PHE A 22 -1.46 11.93 -6.04
N LEU A 23 -0.73 11.04 -5.37
CA LEU A 23 -1.33 9.90 -4.66
C LEU A 23 -2.28 10.36 -3.54
N THR A 24 -1.92 11.37 -2.75
CA THR A 24 -2.79 11.91 -1.69
C THR A 24 -4.04 12.56 -2.28
N THR A 25 -3.92 13.28 -3.39
CA THR A 25 -5.07 13.86 -4.11
C THR A 25 -5.99 12.77 -4.65
N GLN A 26 -5.44 11.71 -5.25
CA GLN A 26 -6.22 10.58 -5.74
C GLN A 26 -6.93 9.82 -4.61
N VAL A 27 -6.23 9.56 -3.51
CA VAL A 27 -6.84 8.94 -2.32
C VAL A 27 -7.95 9.82 -1.75
N ALA A 28 -7.75 11.13 -1.69
CA ALA A 28 -8.79 12.06 -1.24
C ALA A 28 -10.02 12.05 -2.17
N GLN A 29 -9.81 11.97 -3.48
CA GLN A 29 -10.88 11.82 -4.46
C GLN A 29 -11.65 10.50 -4.26
N TRP A 30 -10.95 9.39 -4.07
CA TRP A 30 -11.59 8.09 -3.81
C TRP A 30 -12.34 8.06 -2.47
N GLN A 31 -11.84 8.74 -1.43
CA GLN A 31 -12.56 8.89 -0.17
C GLN A 31 -13.85 9.70 -0.33
N ARG A 32 -13.82 10.78 -1.13
CA ARG A 32 -15.04 11.55 -1.45
C ARG A 32 -16.03 10.71 -2.24
N LEU A 33 -15.57 9.99 -3.27
CA LEU A 33 -16.41 9.07 -4.04
C LEU A 33 -17.00 7.99 -3.15
N THR A 34 -16.23 7.43 -2.23
CA THR A 34 -16.69 6.44 -1.25
C THR A 34 -17.90 6.97 -0.49
N LYS A 35 -17.85 8.21 0.03
CA LYS A 35 -18.99 8.80 0.75
C LYS A 35 -20.24 8.96 -0.10
N ILE A 36 -20.08 9.30 -1.39
CA ILE A 36 -21.19 9.50 -2.32
C ILE A 36 -21.84 8.17 -2.69
N ILE A 37 -21.03 7.13 -2.94
CA ILE A 37 -21.56 5.82 -3.36
C ILE A 37 -22.01 4.93 -2.20
N GLN A 38 -21.49 5.16 -0.98
CA GLN A 38 -21.83 4.38 0.21
C GLN A 38 -23.34 4.17 0.42
N PRO A 39 -24.22 5.20 0.34
CA PRO A 39 -25.67 5.00 0.49
C PRO A 39 -26.31 4.21 -0.66
N LEU A 40 -25.67 4.14 -1.83
CA LEU A 40 -26.18 3.43 -3.00
C LEU A 40 -25.80 1.95 -3.01
N LEU A 41 -24.83 1.56 -2.18
CA LEU A 41 -24.34 0.19 -2.09
C LEU A 41 -25.08 -0.60 -0.99
N PRO A 42 -25.01 -1.95 -1.00
CA PRO A 42 -25.70 -2.78 -0.02
C PRO A 42 -25.25 -2.44 1.42
N GLN A 43 -26.19 -2.08 2.29
CA GLN A 43 -25.95 -1.85 3.72
C GLN A 43 -26.17 -3.15 4.51
N PRO A 44 -25.51 -3.34 5.68
CA PRO A 44 -24.71 -2.39 6.48
C PRO A 44 -23.20 -2.36 6.15
N GLU A 45 -22.81 -2.82 4.97
CA GLU A 45 -21.41 -3.03 4.63
C GLU A 45 -20.60 -1.73 4.45
N GLN A 46 -19.35 -1.70 4.94
CA GLN A 46 -18.45 -0.55 4.78
C GLN A 46 -17.64 -0.64 3.49
N TRP A 47 -18.23 -0.14 2.41
CA TRP A 47 -17.55 -0.11 1.12
C TRP A 47 -16.47 0.96 1.08
N GLN A 48 -15.40 0.71 0.34
CA GLN A 48 -14.42 1.74 0.01
C GLN A 48 -14.07 1.66 -1.47
N VAL A 49 -14.02 2.82 -2.11
CA VAL A 49 -13.43 2.96 -3.44
C VAL A 49 -11.91 2.94 -3.28
N VAL A 50 -11.28 1.98 -3.96
CA VAL A 50 -9.83 1.85 -4.01
C VAL A 50 -9.27 2.46 -5.28
N CYS A 51 -10.03 2.42 -6.37
CA CYS A 51 -9.58 2.95 -7.65
C CYS A 51 -10.78 3.24 -8.55
N TYR A 52 -10.70 4.33 -9.31
CA TYR A 52 -11.58 4.57 -10.45
C TYR A 52 -10.72 5.04 -11.63
N GLN A 53 -10.56 4.18 -12.63
CA GLN A 53 -9.76 4.44 -13.82
C GLN A 53 -10.37 3.74 -15.04
N ASN A 54 -10.36 4.41 -16.19
CA ASN A 54 -10.79 3.86 -17.48
C ASN A 54 -12.16 3.16 -17.40
N GLY A 55 -13.13 3.79 -16.72
CA GLY A 55 -14.47 3.22 -16.55
C GLY A 55 -14.56 1.98 -15.67
N SER A 56 -13.49 1.62 -14.95
CA SER A 56 -13.47 0.52 -13.99
C SER A 56 -13.43 1.08 -12.58
N LEU A 57 -14.49 0.85 -11.81
CA LEU A 57 -14.53 1.18 -10.38
C LEU A 57 -14.17 -0.05 -9.57
N ILE A 58 -13.11 0.06 -8.76
CA ILE A 58 -12.71 -0.98 -7.83
C ILE A 58 -13.19 -0.59 -6.44
N ILE A 59 -14.08 -1.39 -5.88
CA ILE A 59 -14.57 -1.26 -4.52
C ILE A 59 -14.17 -2.46 -3.68
N THR A 60 -13.98 -2.23 -2.40
CA THR A 60 -13.69 -3.28 -1.42
C THR A 60 -14.71 -3.28 -0.31
N GLY A 61 -15.08 -4.45 0.17
CA GLY A 61 -15.91 -4.67 1.37
C GLY A 61 -15.34 -5.79 2.24
N GLU A 62 -15.83 -5.93 3.45
CA GLU A 62 -15.45 -6.93 4.45
C GLU A 62 -16.36 -8.17 4.42
N ASN A 63 -17.61 -8.04 3.96
CA ASN A 63 -18.57 -9.16 3.88
C ASN A 63 -18.57 -9.86 2.52
N GLN A 64 -18.12 -11.11 2.50
CA GLN A 64 -18.06 -11.96 1.30
C GLN A 64 -19.43 -12.16 0.61
N ALA A 65 -20.51 -12.35 1.38
CA ALA A 65 -21.84 -12.56 0.79
C ALA A 65 -22.34 -11.29 0.08
N MET A 66 -22.14 -10.12 0.68
CA MET A 66 -22.49 -8.83 0.08
C MET A 66 -21.64 -8.54 -1.16
N ILE A 67 -20.37 -8.93 -1.15
CA ILE A 67 -19.48 -8.84 -2.31
C ILE A 67 -20.02 -9.67 -3.47
N SER A 68 -20.39 -10.92 -3.21
CA SER A 68 -20.97 -11.81 -4.23
C SER A 68 -22.28 -11.24 -4.77
N GLN A 69 -23.13 -10.69 -3.91
CA GLN A 69 -24.39 -10.05 -4.32
C GLN A 69 -24.15 -8.82 -5.22
N LEU A 70 -23.21 -7.96 -4.85
CA LEU A 70 -22.87 -6.77 -5.63
C LEU A 70 -22.24 -7.16 -6.98
N SER A 71 -21.37 -8.16 -6.99
CA SER A 71 -20.79 -8.70 -8.22
C SER A 71 -21.84 -9.33 -9.14
N TYR A 72 -22.86 -9.97 -8.58
CA TYR A 72 -23.97 -10.51 -9.35
C TYR A 72 -24.85 -9.40 -9.93
N LEU A 73 -25.14 -8.37 -9.14
CA LEU A 73 -25.95 -7.20 -9.53
C LEU A 73 -25.13 -6.11 -10.22
N GLN A 74 -23.95 -6.44 -10.74
CA GLN A 74 -23.00 -5.47 -11.29
C GLN A 74 -23.64 -4.60 -12.36
N SER A 75 -24.33 -5.17 -13.35
CA SER A 75 -24.97 -4.42 -14.44
C SER A 75 -26.00 -3.41 -13.93
N GLN A 76 -26.77 -3.77 -12.90
CA GLN A 76 -27.76 -2.88 -12.31
C GLN A 76 -27.09 -1.72 -11.56
N TYR A 77 -26.03 -2.00 -10.81
CA TYR A 77 -25.28 -0.97 -10.10
C TYR A 77 -24.47 -0.08 -11.04
N VAL A 78 -23.94 -0.61 -12.14
CA VAL A 78 -23.25 0.19 -13.17
C VAL A 78 -24.21 1.24 -13.73
N SER A 79 -25.43 0.85 -14.12
CA SER A 79 -26.43 1.78 -14.65
C SER A 79 -26.91 2.83 -13.64
N LYS A 80 -26.93 2.50 -12.34
CA LYS A 80 -27.28 3.46 -11.28
C LYS A 80 -26.13 4.43 -11.00
N LEU A 81 -24.91 3.91 -10.92
CA LEU A 81 -23.71 4.71 -10.62
C LEU A 81 -23.29 5.59 -11.80
N SER A 82 -23.54 5.18 -13.04
CA SER A 82 -23.26 6.01 -14.23
C SER A 82 -24.13 7.28 -14.31
N GLN A 83 -25.23 7.35 -13.56
CA GLN A 83 -26.05 8.55 -13.45
C GLN A 83 -25.41 9.62 -12.54
N LEU A 84 -24.40 9.27 -11.75
CA LEU A 84 -23.71 10.23 -10.87
C LEU A 84 -22.73 11.11 -11.66
N GLU A 85 -22.69 12.38 -11.29
CA GLU A 85 -21.66 13.31 -11.75
C GLU A 85 -20.29 12.85 -11.23
N GLY A 86 -19.46 12.33 -12.14
CA GLY A 86 -18.12 11.79 -11.84
C GLY A 86 -17.93 10.31 -12.13
N LEU A 87 -19.00 9.56 -12.41
CA LEU A 87 -18.96 8.13 -12.76
C LEU A 87 -19.62 7.82 -14.11
N LYS A 88 -19.85 8.83 -14.96
CA LYS A 88 -20.57 8.70 -16.25
C LYS A 88 -19.95 7.66 -17.19
N ASP A 89 -18.62 7.53 -17.16
CA ASP A 89 -17.88 6.56 -17.96
C ASP A 89 -17.75 5.18 -17.29
N LEU A 90 -18.49 4.91 -16.21
CA LEU A 90 -18.44 3.62 -15.53
C LEU A 90 -18.97 2.50 -16.43
N GLN A 91 -18.09 1.56 -16.76
CA GLN A 91 -18.37 0.36 -17.55
C GLN A 91 -18.48 -0.89 -16.69
N ARG A 92 -17.68 -0.97 -15.61
CA ARG A 92 -17.65 -2.16 -14.74
C ARG A 92 -17.27 -1.82 -13.31
N ILE A 93 -17.79 -2.62 -12.38
CA ILE A 93 -17.46 -2.55 -10.95
C ILE A 93 -16.72 -3.83 -10.57
N GLN A 94 -15.48 -3.72 -10.13
CA GLN A 94 -14.72 -4.81 -9.54
C GLN A 94 -14.85 -4.76 -8.03
N VAL A 95 -15.36 -5.85 -7.45
CA VAL A 95 -15.52 -5.95 -6.00
C VAL A 95 -14.43 -6.88 -5.46
N ARG A 96 -13.73 -6.45 -4.41
CA ARG A 96 -12.71 -7.26 -3.74
C ARG A 96 -12.98 -7.38 -2.25
N LEU A 97 -12.67 -8.55 -1.69
CA LEU A 97 -12.69 -8.74 -0.25
C LEU A 97 -11.51 -8.00 0.38
N ARG A 98 -11.82 -7.16 1.36
CA ARG A 98 -10.85 -6.60 2.28
C ARG A 98 -10.75 -7.53 3.47
N ASN A 99 -9.54 -8.01 3.72
CA ASN A 99 -9.22 -8.59 5.01
C ASN A 99 -9.21 -7.45 6.03
N LYS A 100 -9.97 -7.61 7.12
CA LYS A 100 -9.89 -6.71 8.27
C LYS A 100 -8.41 -6.62 8.64
N THR A 101 -7.81 -5.44 8.45
CA THR A 101 -6.50 -5.13 9.00
C THR A 101 -6.69 -5.19 10.49
N ILE A 102 -6.43 -6.36 11.08
CA ILE A 102 -6.18 -6.45 12.50
C ILE A 102 -4.99 -5.52 12.67
N PRO A 103 -5.12 -4.38 13.37
CA PRO A 103 -3.96 -3.60 13.69
C PRO A 103 -3.08 -4.58 14.44
N VAL A 104 -1.95 -4.96 13.82
CA VAL A 104 -0.88 -5.59 14.55
C VAL A 104 -0.56 -4.55 15.60
N THR A 105 -1.06 -4.79 16.82
CA THR A 105 -0.59 -4.09 18.00
C THR A 105 0.89 -4.30 17.90
N THR A 106 1.60 -3.26 17.47
CA THR A 106 3.04 -3.20 17.61
C THR A 106 3.19 -3.17 19.11
N SER A 107 3.25 -4.37 19.70
CA SER A 107 3.93 -4.55 20.96
C SER A 107 5.27 -3.91 20.68
N SER A 108 5.45 -2.71 21.23
CA SER A 108 6.72 -2.06 21.36
C SER A 108 7.52 -2.95 22.30
N GLU A 109 7.90 -4.13 21.84
CA GLU A 109 9.01 -4.82 22.46
C GLU A 109 10.18 -3.86 22.25
N PRO A 110 10.76 -3.32 23.34
CA PRO A 110 11.95 -2.51 23.19
C PRO A 110 12.94 -3.36 22.41
N SER A 111 13.44 -2.79 21.31
CA SER A 111 14.47 -3.39 20.46
C SER A 111 15.47 -4.11 21.36
N LYS A 112 15.47 -5.45 21.27
CA LYS A 112 16.25 -6.37 22.10
C LYS A 112 17.63 -5.77 22.34
N SER A 113 17.88 -5.26 23.54
CA SER A 113 19.14 -4.62 23.87
C SER A 113 20.25 -5.65 23.71
N ILE A 114 21.33 -5.30 23.01
CA ILE A 114 22.49 -6.17 22.84
C ILE A 114 23.01 -6.53 24.25
N PRO A 115 23.18 -7.82 24.58
CA PRO A 115 23.73 -8.24 25.86
C PRO A 115 25.07 -7.56 26.14
N PRO A 116 25.39 -7.23 27.41
CA PRO A 116 26.61 -6.50 27.76
C PRO A 116 27.88 -7.22 27.27
N GLU A 117 27.91 -8.54 27.35
CA GLU A 117 29.00 -9.38 26.84
C GLU A 117 29.22 -9.19 25.33
N THR A 118 28.14 -9.15 24.54
CA THR A 118 28.22 -8.94 23.09
C THR A 118 28.63 -7.52 22.74
N GLN A 119 28.27 -6.52 23.55
CA GLN A 119 28.75 -5.14 23.36
C GLN A 119 30.25 -5.02 23.56
N GLU A 120 30.79 -5.69 24.58
CA GLU A 120 32.22 -5.69 24.87
C GLU A 120 33.01 -6.43 23.79
N MET A 121 32.50 -7.57 23.31
CA MET A 121 33.07 -8.29 22.18
C MET A 121 33.14 -7.44 20.91
N LEU A 122 32.08 -6.66 20.62
CA LEU A 122 32.04 -5.75 19.47
C LEU A 122 33.01 -4.55 19.63
N ARG A 123 33.21 -4.04 20.84
CA ARG A 123 34.21 -2.99 21.11
C ARG A 123 35.62 -3.51 20.94
N SER A 124 35.93 -4.66 21.54
CA SER A 124 37.22 -5.32 21.38
C SER A 124 37.52 -5.62 19.91
N ALA A 125 36.53 -6.11 19.15
CA ALA A 125 36.68 -6.34 17.71
C ALA A 125 36.98 -5.05 16.92
N ALA A 126 36.43 -3.90 17.34
CA ALA A 126 36.70 -2.61 16.69
C ALA A 126 38.16 -2.17 16.86
N ASP A 127 38.81 -2.51 17.98
CA ASP A 127 40.22 -2.18 18.25
C ASP A 127 41.20 -3.00 17.38
N PHE A 128 40.80 -4.20 16.95
CA PHE A 128 41.62 -5.06 16.07
C PHE A 128 41.42 -4.80 14.58
N VAL A 129 40.48 -3.94 14.19
CA VAL A 129 40.15 -3.66 12.79
C VAL A 129 40.92 -2.44 12.30
N SER A 130 41.80 -2.64 11.32
CA SER A 130 42.61 -1.58 10.70
C SER A 130 41.80 -0.64 9.79
N ASP A 131 40.60 -1.04 9.36
CA ASP A 131 39.74 -0.19 8.53
C ASP A 131 38.91 0.80 9.38
N PRO A 132 39.07 2.12 9.16
CA PRO A 132 38.45 3.14 10.01
C PRO A 132 36.92 3.23 9.86
N LYS A 133 36.35 2.82 8.72
CA LYS A 133 34.89 2.82 8.53
C LYS A 133 34.26 1.62 9.22
N LEU A 134 34.91 0.48 9.15
CA LEU A 134 34.44 -0.77 9.75
C LEU A 134 34.54 -0.73 11.28
N SER A 135 35.65 -0.24 11.84
CA SER A 135 35.79 -0.05 13.30
C SER A 135 34.71 0.90 13.84
N GLN A 136 34.44 2.00 13.14
CA GLN A 136 33.38 2.93 13.52
C GLN A 136 31.98 2.32 13.41
N ALA A 137 31.72 1.46 12.41
CA ALA A 137 30.45 0.75 12.28
C ALA A 137 30.23 -0.24 13.44
N LEU A 138 31.28 -0.97 13.86
CA LEU A 138 31.25 -1.87 15.01
C LEU A 138 30.97 -1.12 16.32
N LEU A 139 31.62 0.03 16.53
CA LEU A 139 31.36 0.89 17.69
C LEU A 139 29.92 1.44 17.70
N ARG A 140 29.39 1.82 16.54
CA ARG A 140 27.98 2.25 16.41
C ARG A 140 27.02 1.12 16.76
N LEU A 141 27.27 -0.09 16.27
CA LEU A 141 26.49 -1.28 16.56
C LEU A 141 26.51 -1.59 18.07
N ALA A 142 27.67 -1.53 18.71
CA ALA A 142 27.82 -1.75 20.16
C ALA A 142 27.14 -0.68 21.02
N SER A 143 26.98 0.55 20.52
CA SER A 143 26.44 1.69 21.27
C SER A 143 24.90 1.77 21.31
N ASN A 144 24.19 0.91 20.57
CA ASN A 144 22.71 0.90 20.45
C ASN A 144 22.09 2.29 20.21
N LYS A 145 22.83 3.22 19.60
CA LYS A 145 22.31 4.54 19.21
C LYS A 145 21.66 4.43 17.84
N LYS A 146 20.33 4.56 17.80
CA LYS A 146 19.60 4.97 16.59
C LYS A 146 19.95 6.40 16.22
#